data_AF-A0AAJ1NDQ4-F1
#
_entry.id   AF-A0AAJ1NDQ4-F1
#
_cell.length_a   1.000
_cell.length_b   1.000
_cell.length_c   1.000
_cell.angle_alpha   90.00
_cell.angle_beta   90.00
_cell.angle_gamma   90.00
#
_symmetry.space_group_name_H-M   'P 1'
#
loop_
_entity.id
_entity.type
_entity.pdbx_description
1 polymer ?
#
loop_
_entity_poly.entity_id
_entity_poly.type
_entity_poly.pdbx_seq_one_letter_code
_entity_poly.pdbx_strand_id
1 'polypeptide(L)'
;MNKKEREILRNEIQMKNVMTKKIGGWSRKSFGLCIIMAMLTYWGFSGMEDSFLSVPDIVRDIVKWIALILAIVSGIFAILSFMSFRNSKKHVLGLIDKLNSK
;
A
#
# COMPACT_ATOMS: atom_id res chain seq x y z
N MET A 1 -23.02 -18.42 -23.33
CA MET A 1 -22.27 -17.14 -23.45
C MET A 1 -21.89 -16.91 -24.90
N ASN A 2 -22.25 -15.76 -25.47
CA ASN A 2 -21.96 -15.42 -26.86
C ASN A 2 -20.46 -15.07 -27.03
N LYS A 3 -19.90 -15.19 -28.24
CA LYS A 3 -18.46 -14.93 -28.50
C LYS A 3 -18.06 -13.51 -28.08
N LYS A 4 -18.92 -12.52 -28.33
CA LYS A 4 -18.71 -11.12 -27.91
C LYS A 4 -18.68 -10.94 -26.39
N GLU A 5 -19.56 -11.64 -25.65
CA GLU A 5 -19.60 -11.58 -24.19
C GLU A 5 -18.33 -12.17 -23.57
N ARG A 6 -17.79 -13.25 -24.16
CA ARG A 6 -16.49 -13.82 -23.78
C ARG A 6 -15.33 -12.84 -23.95
N GLU A 7 -15.29 -12.11 -25.05
CA GLU A 7 -14.23 -11.13 -25.31
C GLU A 7 -14.30 -9.93 -24.36
N ILE A 8 -15.50 -9.42 -24.09
CA ILE A 8 -15.72 -8.34 -23.11
C ILE A 8 -15.24 -8.78 -21.72
N LEU A 9 -15.63 -9.98 -21.28
CA LEU A 9 -15.19 -10.54 -19.99
C LEU A 9 -13.66 -10.67 -19.91
N ARG A 10 -13.03 -11.12 -21.01
CA ARG A 10 -11.57 -11.30 -21.08
C ARG A 10 -10.82 -9.97 -20.98
N ASN A 11 -11.31 -8.93 -21.65
CA ASN A 11 -10.76 -7.58 -21.56
C ASN A 11 -10.93 -6.99 -20.16
N GLU A 12 -12.09 -7.20 -19.52
CA GLU A 12 -12.34 -6.75 -18.16
C GLU A 12 -11.40 -7.43 -17.14
N ILE A 13 -11.18 -8.74 -17.28
CA ILE A 13 -10.23 -9.51 -16.46
C ILE A 13 -8.81 -8.98 -16.63
N GLN A 14 -8.35 -8.75 -17.87
CA GLN A 14 -7.02 -8.21 -18.13
C GLN A 14 -6.84 -6.82 -17.50
N MET A 15 -7.81 -5.93 -17.68
CA MET A 15 -7.76 -4.58 -17.12
C MET A 15 -7.71 -4.62 -15.58
N LYS A 16 -8.58 -5.41 -14.93
CA LYS A 16 -8.61 -5.57 -13.47
C LYS A 16 -7.34 -6.24 -12.95
N ASN A 17 -6.73 -7.16 -13.71
CA ASN A 17 -5.47 -7.79 -13.29
C ASN A 17 -4.30 -6.80 -13.30
N VAL A 18 -4.22 -5.92 -14.32
CA VAL A 18 -3.24 -4.83 -14.36
C VAL A 18 -3.44 -3.87 -13.18
N MET A 19 -4.68 -3.48 -12.88
CA MET A 19 -4.99 -2.64 -11.71
C MET A 19 -4.62 -3.34 -10.40
N THR A 20 -4.93 -4.62 -10.25
CA THR A 20 -4.57 -5.42 -9.08
C THR A 20 -3.05 -5.46 -8.87
N LYS A 21 -2.27 -5.63 -9.94
CA LYS A 21 -0.81 -5.62 -9.88
C LYS A 21 -0.26 -4.25 -9.49
N LYS A 22 -0.86 -3.16 -9.97
CA LYS A 22 -0.53 -1.79 -9.56
C LYS A 22 -0.83 -1.55 -8.08
N ILE A 23 -2.00 -1.96 -7.58
CA ILE A 23 -2.39 -1.86 -6.16
C ILE A 23 -1.40 -2.61 -5.28
N GLY A 24 -0.98 -3.83 -5.67
CA GLY A 24 0.03 -4.59 -4.94
C GLY A 24 1.43 -3.96 -4.95
N GLY A 25 1.76 -3.18 -5.99
CA GLY A 25 2.99 -2.37 -6.03
C GLY A 25 2.90 -1.16 -5.09
N TRP A 26 1.78 -0.44 -5.11
CA TRP A 26 1.52 0.71 -4.25
C TRP A 26 1.47 0.32 -2.77
N SER A 27 0.79 -0.78 -2.43
CA SER A 27 0.75 -1.33 -1.07
C SER A 27 2.15 -1.59 -0.51
N ARG A 28 3.06 -2.19 -1.30
CA ARG A 28 4.44 -2.44 -0.88
C ARG A 28 5.24 -1.14 -0.66
N LYS A 29 5.07 -0.14 -1.54
CA LYS A 29 5.72 1.16 -1.39
C LYS A 29 5.22 1.90 -0.14
N SER A 30 3.91 1.92 0.09
CA SER A 30 3.31 2.53 1.27
C SER A 30 3.72 1.83 2.56
N PHE A 31 3.85 0.49 2.54
CA PHE A 31 4.36 -0.26 3.68
C PHE A 31 5.83 0.07 3.97
N GLY A 32 6.67 0.16 2.93
CA GLY A 32 8.07 0.59 3.08
C GLY A 32 8.17 2.01 3.65
N LEU A 33 7.34 2.94 3.19
CA LEU A 33 7.28 4.31 3.70
C LEU A 33 6.84 4.34 5.17
N CYS A 34 5.86 3.51 5.55
CA CYS A 34 5.42 3.37 6.94
C CYS A 34 6.56 2.92 7.86
N ILE A 35 7.40 1.97 7.43
CA ILE A 35 8.55 1.50 8.21
C ILE A 35 9.57 2.63 8.41
N ILE A 36 9.88 3.37 7.35
CA ILE A 36 10.82 4.51 7.43
C ILE A 36 10.29 5.57 8.39
N MET A 37 9.00 5.91 8.31
CA MET A 37 8.38 6.88 9.23
C MET A 37 8.35 6.37 10.67
N ALA A 38 8.16 5.07 10.89
CA ALA A 38 8.23 4.47 12.21
C ALA A 38 9.66 4.54 12.79
N MET A 39 10.68 4.28 11.97
CA MET A 39 12.09 4.44 12.38
C MET A 39 12.42 5.89 12.72
N LEU A 40 11.97 6.85 11.92
CA LEU A 40 12.14 8.28 12.19
C LEU A 40 11.44 8.72 13.47
N THR A 41 10.26 8.16 13.75
CA THR A 41 9.52 8.41 14.99
C THR A 41 10.28 7.86 16.20
N TYR A 42 10.77 6.61 16.11
CA TYR A 42 11.59 6.00 17.16
C TYR A 42 12.87 6.80 17.42
N TRP A 43 13.56 7.21 16.37
CA TRP A 43 14.72 8.10 16.48
C TRP A 43 14.36 9.42 17.16
N GLY A 44 13.26 10.05 16.75
CA GLY A 44 12.76 11.30 17.34
C GLY A 44 12.46 11.20 18.84
N PHE A 45 11.83 10.12 19.28
CA PHE A 45 11.50 9.89 20.70
C PHE A 45 12.64 9.34 21.55
N SER A 46 13.58 8.58 20.98
CA SER A 46 14.67 7.94 21.73
C SER A 46 15.71 8.94 22.27
N GLY A 47 15.78 10.15 21.72
CA GLY A 47 16.80 11.12 22.12
C GLY A 47 18.22 10.76 21.65
N MET A 48 18.43 9.69 20.87
CA MET A 48 19.72 9.34 20.27
C MET A 48 20.33 10.52 19.52
N GLU A 49 21.41 11.08 20.04
CA GLU A 49 22.25 12.02 19.30
C GLU A 49 23.22 11.22 18.42
N ASP A 50 22.95 11.21 17.13
CA ASP A 50 23.85 10.61 16.13
C ASP A 50 24.48 11.72 15.30
N SER A 51 25.79 11.60 14.99
CA SER A 51 26.50 12.57 14.13
C SER A 51 25.88 12.72 12.73
N PHE A 52 25.05 11.76 12.31
CA PHE A 52 24.37 11.77 11.01
C PHE A 52 23.16 12.72 10.95
N LEU A 53 22.50 12.97 12.09
CA LEU A 53 21.34 13.84 12.23
C LEU A 53 21.55 14.78 13.42
N SER A 54 22.60 15.59 13.34
CA SER A 54 22.84 16.68 14.29
C SER A 54 21.90 17.85 13.98
N VAL A 55 20.67 17.77 14.50
CA VAL A 55 19.61 18.77 14.30
C VAL A 55 19.26 19.40 15.66
N PRO A 56 18.94 20.71 15.74
CA PRO A 56 18.56 21.33 17.01
C PRO A 56 17.35 20.65 17.66
N ASP A 57 17.29 20.66 18.99
CA ASP A 57 16.23 20.00 19.77
C ASP A 57 14.82 20.39 19.34
N ILE A 58 14.61 21.67 19.03
CA ILE A 58 13.33 22.19 18.52
C ILE A 58 12.92 21.51 17.22
N VAL A 59 13.86 21.30 16.30
CA VAL A 59 13.59 20.65 15.01
C VAL A 59 13.27 19.18 15.24
N ARG A 60 13.99 18.51 16.14
CA ARG A 60 13.74 17.12 16.52
C ARG A 60 12.35 16.95 17.13
N ASP A 61 11.93 17.89 17.96
CA ASP A 61 10.62 17.88 18.61
C ASP A 61 9.47 18.03 17.61
N ILE A 62 9.65 18.84 16.56
CA ILE A 62 8.66 18.97 15.49
C ILE A 62 8.65 17.70 14.62
N VAL A 63 9.82 17.18 14.25
CA VAL A 63 9.98 16.03 13.36
C VAL A 63 9.36 14.77 13.97
N LYS A 64 9.52 14.51 15.28
CA LYS A 64 8.91 13.33 15.92
C LYS A 64 7.39 13.32 15.79
N TRP A 65 6.72 14.48 15.93
CA TRP A 65 5.26 14.57 15.86
C TRP A 65 4.76 14.44 14.42
N ILE A 66 5.44 15.09 13.47
CA ILE A 66 5.12 14.95 12.04
C ILE A 66 5.32 13.50 11.58
N ALA A 67 6.43 12.87 11.96
CA ALA A 67 6.73 11.48 11.64
C ALA A 67 5.68 10.54 12.24
N LEU A 68 5.23 10.79 13.48
CA LEU A 68 4.18 9.99 14.13
C LEU A 68 2.86 10.07 13.36
N ILE A 69 2.41 11.28 13.00
CA ILE A 69 1.17 11.48 12.23
C ILE A 69 1.25 10.77 10.88
N LEU A 70 2.37 10.95 10.17
CA LEU A 70 2.60 10.30 8.87
C LEU A 70 2.71 8.77 8.99
N ALA A 71 3.30 8.25 10.07
CA ALA A 71 3.37 6.82 10.34
C ALA A 71 1.97 6.22 10.54
N ILE A 72 1.09 6.90 11.29
CA ILE A 72 -0.30 6.45 11.50
C ILE A 72 -1.06 6.44 10.17
N VAL A 73 -1.02 7.54 9.41
CA VAL A 73 -1.74 7.67 8.13
C VAL A 73 -1.23 6.63 7.11
N SER A 74 0.10 6.48 6.99
CA SER A 74 0.69 5.49 6.08
C SER A 74 0.41 4.06 6.50
N GLY A 75 0.35 3.77 7.80
CA GLY A 75 -0.05 2.47 8.35
C GLY A 75 -1.49 2.11 7.99
N ILE A 76 -2.44 3.03 8.21
CA ILE A 76 -3.85 2.84 7.82
C ILE A 76 -3.95 2.60 6.31
N PHE A 77 -3.26 3.42 5.51
CA PHE A 77 -3.26 3.28 4.05
C PHE A 77 -2.66 1.95 3.59
N ALA A 78 -1.61 1.46 4.25
CA ALA A 78 -0.99 0.18 3.94
C ALA A 78 -1.96 -0.99 4.20
N ILE A 79 -2.69 -0.96 5.33
CA ILE A 79 -3.70 -1.97 5.68
C ILE A 79 -4.84 -1.97 4.66
N LEU A 80 -5.40 -0.79 4.33
CA LEU A 80 -6.47 -0.67 3.35
C LEU A 80 -6.03 -1.15 1.96
N SER A 81 -4.82 -0.77 1.54
CA SER A 81 -4.25 -1.21 0.27
C SER A 81 -4.02 -2.72 0.22
N PHE A 82 -3.61 -3.33 1.34
CA PHE A 82 -3.44 -4.77 1.45
C PHE A 82 -4.77 -5.53 1.39
N MET A 83 -5.80 -5.05 2.11
CA MET A 83 -7.15 -5.61 2.03
C MET A 83 -7.71 -5.48 0.62
N SER A 84 -7.57 -4.32 -0.01
CA SER A 84 -7.99 -4.06 -1.40
C SER A 84 -7.31 -5.01 -2.38
N PHE A 85 -6.00 -5.24 -2.24
CA PHE A 85 -5.26 -6.20 -3.06
C PHE A 85 -5.80 -7.63 -2.93
N ARG A 86 -6.06 -8.10 -1.70
CA ARG A 86 -6.64 -9.43 -1.49
C ARG A 86 -8.05 -9.51 -2.08
N ASN A 87 -8.85 -8.47 -1.92
CA ASN A 87 -10.23 -8.45 -2.41
C ASN A 87 -10.29 -8.41 -3.95
N SER A 88 -9.43 -7.61 -4.59
CA SER A 88 -9.29 -7.59 -6.05
C SER A 88 -8.85 -8.94 -6.61
N LYS A 89 -7.92 -9.65 -5.96
CA LYS A 89 -7.54 -11.01 -6.39
C LYS A 89 -8.71 -11.98 -6.36
N LYS A 90 -9.48 -12.00 -5.26
CA LYS A 90 -10.67 -12.85 -5.14
C LYS A 90 -11.70 -12.54 -6.23
N HIS A 91 -11.94 -11.26 -6.49
CA HIS A 91 -12.88 -10.83 -7.53
C HIS A 91 -12.42 -11.23 -8.93
N VAL A 92 -11.13 -11.06 -9.25
CA VAL A 92 -10.57 -11.47 -10.55
C VAL A 92 -10.65 -12.98 -10.74
N LEU A 93 -10.38 -13.77 -9.69
CA LEU A 93 -10.56 -15.23 -9.74
C LEU A 93 -12.02 -15.62 -10.01
N GLY A 94 -12.99 -14.99 -9.34
CA GLY A 94 -14.41 -15.25 -9.60
C GLY A 94 -14.84 -14.94 -11.05
N LEU A 95 -14.27 -13.90 -11.67
CA LEU A 95 -14.49 -13.61 -13.08
C LEU A 95 -13.87 -14.67 -14.01
N ILE A 96 -12.71 -15.20 -13.66
CA ILE A 96 -12.05 -16.30 -14.40
C ILE A 96 -12.87 -17.59 -14.28
N ASP A 97 -13.36 -17.92 -13.08
CA ASP A 97 -14.21 -19.09 -12.86
C ASP A 97 -15.52 -18.97 -13.63
N LYS A 98 -16.13 -17.77 -13.69
CA LYS A 98 -17.32 -17.51 -14.52
C LYS A 98 -17.06 -17.64 -16.02
N LEU A 99 -15.83 -17.37 -16.47
CA LEU A 99 -15.42 -17.55 -17.87
C LEU A 99 -15.21 -19.03 -18.23
N ASN A 100 -14.67 -19.81 -17.28
CA ASN A 100 -14.32 -21.22 -17.44
C ASN A 100 -15.47 -22.18 -17.10
N SER A 101 -16.40 -21.79 -16.24
CA SER A 101 -17.65 -22.51 -16.02
C SER A 101 -18.45 -22.43 -17.32
N LYS A 102 -18.54 -23.58 -18.01
CA LYS A 102 -19.26 -23.77 -19.27
C LYS A 102 -20.72 -23.33 -19.16
#